data_AF-A0A199W1U3-F1
#
_entry.id   AF-A0A199W1U3-F1
#
_cell.length_a   1.000
_cell.length_b   1.000
_cell.length_c   1.000
_cell.angle_alpha   90.00
_cell.angle_beta   90.00
_cell.angle_gamma   90.00
#
_symmetry.space_group_name_H-M   'P 1'
#
loop_
_entity.id
_entity.type
_entity.pdbx_description
1 polymer ?
#
loop_
_entity_poly.entity_id
_entity_poly.type
_entity_poly.pdbx_seq_one_letter_code
_entity_poly.pdbx_strand_id
1 'polypeptide(L)'
;MPEESTSPTAAASGGGGGGHSPSAPPKSRPRLFIKEMVLRNFKSYAGEQRIGPFHKSFSAVVGPNGSGKSNVIDAMLFVFGKRAKQVNLSPRFFSSSSSN
;
A
#
# COMPACT_ATOMS: atom_id res chain seq x y z
N MET A 1 14.55 27.41 70.81
CA MET A 1 15.12 28.70 70.35
C MET A 1 14.97 28.77 68.83
N PRO A 2 14.66 29.97 68.29
CA PRO A 2 13.89 30.24 67.04
C PRO A 2 14.65 29.91 65.73
N GLU A 3 14.10 30.06 64.51
CA GLU A 3 12.84 30.66 63.98
C GLU A 3 11.73 29.60 63.68
N GLU A 4 10.50 29.81 63.17
CA GLU A 4 9.76 30.94 62.52
C GLU A 4 10.17 31.33 61.06
N SER A 5 9.42 32.08 60.24
CA SER A 5 8.08 32.73 60.30
C SER A 5 7.39 32.79 58.91
N THR A 6 6.14 33.27 58.85
CA THR A 6 5.39 33.75 57.65
C THR A 6 5.08 32.79 56.49
N SER A 7 3.79 32.60 56.23
CA SER A 7 3.25 32.49 54.87
C SER A 7 2.93 33.90 54.34
N PRO A 8 2.86 34.08 53.01
CA PRO A 8 1.58 34.54 52.46
C PRO A 8 1.15 33.83 51.17
N THR A 9 -0.15 33.83 50.91
CA THR A 9 -0.74 33.42 49.62
C THR A 9 -0.35 34.38 48.51
N ALA A 10 0.21 33.86 47.42
CA ALA A 10 0.49 34.59 46.18
C ALA A 10 -0.47 34.15 45.07
N ALA A 11 -1.65 34.76 45.01
CA ALA A 11 -2.61 34.53 43.92
C ALA A 11 -2.15 35.26 42.64
N ALA A 12 -1.49 34.54 41.73
CA ALA A 12 -1.03 35.06 40.44
C ALA A 12 -1.99 34.67 39.31
N SER A 13 -2.98 35.52 39.03
CA SER A 13 -3.95 35.34 37.94
C SER A 13 -3.31 35.60 36.56
N GLY A 14 -2.57 34.62 36.04
CA GLY A 14 -1.98 34.65 34.70
C GLY A 14 -2.97 34.28 33.60
N GLY A 15 -3.62 35.28 33.00
CA GLY A 15 -4.55 35.08 31.88
C GLY A 15 -3.87 34.60 30.60
N GLY A 16 -3.79 33.29 30.39
CA GLY A 16 -3.14 32.63 29.26
C GLY A 16 -4.09 31.89 28.32
N GLY A 17 -5.23 32.50 27.97
CA GLY A 17 -6.30 31.91 27.14
C GLY A 17 -5.91 31.71 25.66
N GLY A 18 -4.85 30.98 25.39
CA GLY A 18 -4.41 30.60 24.05
C GLY A 18 -5.43 29.67 23.39
N GLY A 19 -6.40 30.28 22.71
CA GLY A 19 -7.51 29.61 22.04
C GLY A 19 -7.05 28.67 20.93
N HIS A 20 -6.69 27.45 21.31
CA HIS A 20 -6.53 26.32 20.40
C HIS A 20 -7.91 25.89 19.91
N SER A 21 -8.45 26.67 18.96
CA SER A 21 -9.63 26.30 18.18
C SER A 21 -9.46 24.85 17.73
N PRO A 22 -10.38 23.93 18.06
CA PRO A 22 -10.23 22.53 17.67
C PRO A 22 -10.25 22.46 16.14
N SER A 23 -9.07 22.26 15.56
CA SER A 23 -8.89 22.24 14.11
C SER A 23 -9.70 21.06 13.57
N ALA A 24 -10.79 21.38 12.88
CA ALA A 24 -11.80 20.40 12.49
C ALA A 24 -11.13 19.22 11.77
N PRO A 25 -11.47 17.96 12.13
CA PRO A 25 -10.77 16.79 11.63
C PRO A 25 -10.72 16.82 10.10
N PRO A 26 -9.55 16.58 9.49
CA PRO A 26 -9.33 16.90 8.08
C PRO A 26 -10.35 16.19 7.19
N LYS A 27 -11.23 16.97 6.56
CA LYS A 27 -12.38 16.48 5.77
C LYS A 27 -11.92 15.37 4.84
N SER A 28 -12.39 14.15 5.09
CA SER A 28 -11.87 12.93 4.50
C SER A 28 -12.18 12.84 3.01
N ARG A 29 -11.24 13.34 2.19
CA ARG A 29 -11.32 13.23 0.73
C ARG A 29 -11.51 11.76 0.34
N PRO A 30 -12.46 11.43 -0.54
CA PRO A 30 -12.73 10.05 -0.93
C PRO A 30 -11.49 9.45 -1.58
N ARG A 31 -10.94 8.39 -0.97
CA ARG A 31 -9.79 7.67 -1.51
C ARG A 31 -10.27 6.61 -2.49
N LEU A 32 -9.69 6.61 -3.70
CA LEU A 32 -9.82 5.48 -4.61
C LEU A 32 -9.14 4.26 -4.00
N PHE A 33 -9.80 3.11 -4.01
CA PHE A 33 -9.26 1.83 -3.55
C PHE A 33 -9.81 0.71 -4.43
N ILE A 34 -9.04 -0.38 -4.60
CA ILE A 34 -9.52 -1.59 -5.27
C ILE A 34 -10.49 -2.29 -4.31
N LYS A 35 -11.66 -2.71 -4.78
CA LYS A 35 -12.65 -3.48 -3.98
C LYS A 35 -12.40 -4.98 -4.06
N GLU A 36 -12.20 -5.49 -5.27
CA GLU A 36 -11.96 -6.89 -5.60
C GLU A 36 -11.20 -6.98 -6.94
N MET A 37 -10.57 -8.11 -7.21
CA MET A 37 -9.91 -8.42 -8.48
C MET A 37 -10.30 -9.84 -8.91
N VAL A 38 -10.76 -9.98 -10.16
CA VAL A 38 -11.15 -11.28 -10.73
C VAL A 38 -10.19 -11.64 -11.85
N LEU A 39 -9.49 -12.75 -11.70
CA LEU A 39 -8.54 -13.30 -12.65
C LEU A 39 -9.20 -14.48 -13.37
N ARG A 40 -9.04 -14.60 -14.68
CA ARG A 40 -9.51 -15.76 -15.45
C ARG A 40 -8.35 -16.32 -16.28
N ASN A 41 -8.01 -17.59 -16.07
CA ASN A 41 -6.93 -18.30 -16.76
C ASN A 41 -5.58 -17.54 -16.77
N PHE A 42 -5.21 -16.91 -15.64
CA PHE A 42 -4.04 -16.03 -15.55
C PHE A 42 -2.83 -16.77 -14.98
N LYS A 43 -1.83 -17.04 -15.82
CA LYS A 43 -0.57 -17.71 -15.44
C LYS A 43 -0.84 -19.08 -14.81
N SER A 44 -0.60 -19.27 -13.50
CA SER A 44 -0.92 -20.52 -12.81
C SER A 44 -2.30 -20.54 -12.12
N TYR A 45 -3.15 -19.54 -12.34
CA TYR A 45 -4.54 -19.53 -11.91
C TYR A 45 -5.45 -20.05 -13.02
N ALA A 46 -5.76 -21.35 -12.97
CA ALA A 46 -6.77 -21.97 -13.83
C ALA A 46 -8.20 -21.58 -13.38
N GLY A 47 -9.11 -21.44 -14.34
CA GLY A 47 -10.51 -21.08 -14.08
C GLY A 47 -10.68 -19.60 -13.73
N GLU A 48 -11.78 -19.27 -13.04
CA GLU A 48 -12.00 -17.96 -12.43
C GLU A 48 -11.50 -17.96 -10.98
N GLN A 49 -10.73 -16.94 -10.62
CA GLN A 49 -10.18 -16.79 -9.27
C GLN A 49 -10.41 -15.38 -8.76
N ARG A 50 -11.07 -15.26 -7.59
CA ARG A 50 -11.51 -13.99 -7.01
C ARG A 50 -10.63 -13.62 -5.81
N ILE A 51 -10.03 -12.44 -5.86
CA ILE A 51 -9.20 -11.90 -4.78
C ILE A 51 -9.91 -10.67 -4.21
N GLY A 52 -10.38 -10.79 -2.97
CA GLY A 52 -11.11 -9.75 -2.26
C GLY A 52 -12.03 -10.32 -1.18
N PRO A 53 -12.76 -9.47 -0.44
CA PRO A 53 -12.74 -8.01 -0.53
C PRO A 53 -11.44 -7.40 0.02
N PHE A 54 -10.88 -6.43 -0.69
CA PHE A 54 -9.73 -5.66 -0.22
C PHE A 54 -10.17 -4.56 0.77
N HIS A 55 -9.32 -4.26 1.74
CA HIS A 55 -9.61 -3.27 2.78
C HIS A 55 -8.98 -1.89 2.47
N LYS A 56 -9.69 -0.79 2.81
CA LYS A 56 -9.45 0.62 2.42
C LYS A 56 -8.15 1.28 2.92
N SER A 57 -7.27 0.52 3.57
CA SER A 57 -6.04 1.03 4.20
C SER A 57 -4.84 0.10 3.99
N PHE A 58 -5.05 -1.22 4.12
CA PHE A 58 -4.00 -2.23 3.98
C PHE A 58 -4.62 -3.60 3.71
N SER A 59 -3.94 -4.47 2.97
CA SER A 59 -4.32 -5.87 2.74
C SER A 59 -3.06 -6.68 2.42
N ALA A 60 -2.89 -7.85 3.02
CA ALA A 60 -1.72 -8.71 2.85
C ALA A 60 -2.06 -9.96 2.02
N VAL A 61 -1.17 -10.35 1.10
CA VAL A 61 -1.28 -11.58 0.30
C VAL A 61 -0.36 -12.64 0.89
N VAL A 62 -0.93 -13.60 1.60
CA VAL A 62 -0.23 -14.68 2.31
C VAL A 62 -0.62 -16.07 1.78
N GLY A 63 0.14 -17.10 2.15
CA GLY A 63 -0.06 -18.48 1.67
C GLY A 63 1.26 -19.24 1.49
N PRO A 64 1.24 -20.54 1.20
CA PRO A 64 2.44 -21.38 1.10
C PRO A 64 3.34 -21.01 -0.09
N ASN A 65 4.55 -21.56 -0.13
CA ASN A 65 5.45 -21.40 -1.26
C ASN A 65 4.88 -22.10 -2.51
N GLY A 66 5.10 -21.53 -3.69
CA GLY A 66 4.50 -22.00 -4.95
C GLY A 66 3.04 -21.60 -5.19
N SER A 67 2.29 -21.07 -4.21
CA SER A 67 0.84 -20.77 -4.32
C SER A 67 0.46 -19.57 -5.22
N GLY A 68 1.32 -19.18 -6.16
CA GLY A 68 1.05 -18.11 -7.13
C GLY A 68 1.02 -16.68 -6.59
N LYS A 69 1.39 -16.42 -5.32
CA LYS A 69 1.29 -15.07 -4.69
C LYS A 69 1.88 -13.93 -5.53
N SER A 70 3.02 -14.16 -6.19
CA SER A 70 3.65 -13.19 -7.10
C SER A 70 2.81 -12.90 -8.36
N ASN A 71 2.03 -13.86 -8.84
CA ASN A 71 1.09 -13.68 -9.96
C ASN A 71 0.02 -12.62 -9.65
N VAL A 72 -0.31 -12.39 -8.38
CA VAL A 72 -1.25 -11.32 -7.98
C VAL A 72 -0.66 -9.94 -8.30
N ILE A 73 0.64 -9.77 -8.08
CA ILE A 73 1.39 -8.56 -8.44
C ILE A 73 1.56 -8.49 -9.97
N ASP A 74 1.89 -9.61 -10.63
CA ASP A 74 1.98 -9.67 -12.10
C ASP A 74 0.64 -9.25 -12.76
N ALA A 75 -0.50 -9.66 -12.21
CA ALA A 75 -1.83 -9.28 -12.69
C ALA A 75 -2.10 -7.78 -12.53
N MET A 76 -1.74 -7.19 -11.38
CA MET A 76 -1.82 -5.74 -11.17
C MET A 76 -0.90 -4.99 -12.14
N LEU A 77 0.33 -5.46 -12.35
CA LEU A 77 1.30 -4.85 -13.28
C LEU A 77 0.83 -4.94 -14.75
N PHE A 78 0.19 -6.04 -15.13
CA PHE A 78 -0.43 -6.23 -16.43
C PHE A 78 -1.57 -5.22 -16.66
N VAL A 79 -2.50 -5.10 -15.70
CA VAL A 79 -3.63 -4.15 -15.77
C VAL A 79 -3.17 -2.69 -15.76
N PHE A 80 -2.18 -2.33 -14.95
CA PHE A 80 -1.61 -0.98 -14.89
C PHE A 80 -0.52 -0.71 -15.95
N GLY A 81 -0.44 -1.53 -17.01
CA GLY A 81 0.26 -1.18 -18.24
C GLY A 81 1.78 -1.39 -18.25
N LYS A 82 2.37 -2.04 -17.23
CA LYS A 82 3.73 -2.61 -17.38
C LYS A 82 3.64 -3.85 -18.27
N ARG A 83 3.58 -3.62 -19.59
CA ARG A 83 3.67 -4.69 -20.59
C ARG A 83 4.88 -5.55 -20.28
N ALA A 84 4.68 -6.87 -20.16
CA ALA A 84 5.78 -7.78 -20.37
C ALA A 84 6.35 -7.51 -21.77
N LYS A 85 7.64 -7.17 -21.87
CA LYS A 85 8.34 -7.09 -23.17
C LYS A 85 8.50 -8.51 -23.70
N GLN A 86 7.42 -9.02 -24.29
CA GLN A 86 7.32 -10.10 -25.26
C GLN A 86 8.53 -11.04 -25.27
N VAL A 87 8.62 -11.87 -24.22
CA VAL A 87 9.57 -12.99 -24.16
C VAL A 87 9.15 -14.07 -25.15
N ASN A 88 9.44 -13.84 -26.44
CA ASN A 88 9.58 -14.81 -27.53
C ASN A 88 9.67 -14.07 -28.87
N LEU A 89 10.90 -13.80 -29.33
CA LEU A 89 11.25 -13.65 -30.76
C LEU A 89 12.78 -13.64 -30.94
N SER A 90 13.43 -14.68 -30.42
CA SER A 90 14.86 -14.95 -30.62
C SER A 90 15.07 -16.22 -31.45
N PRO A 91 14.87 -16.18 -32.78
CA PRO A 91 15.27 -17.26 -33.67
C PRO A 91 16.81 -17.32 -33.75
N ARG A 92 17.43 -18.00 -32.78
CA ARG A 92 18.69 -18.70 -33.08
C ARG A 92 18.36 -19.88 -33.99
N PHE A 93 19.27 -20.16 -34.92
CA PHE A 93 19.06 -21.04 -36.08
C PHE A 93 17.98 -20.44 -37.02
N PHE A 94 18.26 -20.11 -38.28
CA PHE A 94 19.26 -20.68 -39.18
C PHE A 94 19.82 -19.60 -40.12
N SER A 95 21.15 -19.50 -40.24
CA SER A 95 21.81 -18.93 -41.43
C SER A 95 22.95 -19.86 -41.78
N SER A 96 23.10 -20.17 -43.07
CA SER A 96 23.88 -21.31 -43.54
C SER A 96 25.39 -21.10 -43.37
N SER A 97 26.12 -22.22 -43.28
CA SER A 97 27.50 -22.25 -43.75
C SER A 97 27.56 -21.79 -45.22
N SER A 98 28.52 -20.94 -45.54
CA SER A 98 29.08 -20.82 -46.88
C SER A 98 30.53 -20.36 -46.75
N SER A 99 31.46 -21.31 -46.84
CA SER A 99 32.89 -21.02 -46.95
C SER A 99 33.24 -20.81 -48.42
N ASN A 100 33.69 -19.60 -48.77
CA ASN A 100 34.63 -19.29 -49.84
C ASN A 100 35.02 -17.81 -49.74
#